data_AF-A0AAC9WJH3-F1
#
_entry.id   AF-A0AAC9WJH3-F1
#
_cell.length_a   1.000
_cell.length_b   1.000
_cell.length_c   1.000
_cell.angle_alpha   90.00
_cell.angle_beta   90.00
_cell.angle_gamma   90.00
#
_symmetry.space_group_name_H-M   'P 1'
#
loop_
_entity.id
_entity.type
_entity.pdbx_description
1 polymer ?
#
loop_
_entity_poly.entity_id
_entity_poly.type
_entity_poly.pdbx_seq_one_letter_code
_entity_poly.pdbx_strand_id
1 'polypeptide(L)' 'MKQQVIITKTIVGWYNIKDTKHNLLLNVSPQVFEQYFPEINNDVQIAVLEMDLSRITEIKNKKKVGS' A
#
# COMPACT_ATOMS: atom_id res chain seq x y z
N MET A 1 -13.48 -6.70 -0.52
CA MET A 1 -14.32 -5.52 -0.19
C MET A 1 -13.55 -4.29 -0.64
N LYS A 2 -14.15 -3.45 -1.48
CA LYS A 2 -13.49 -2.24 -1.95
C LYS A 2 -13.63 -1.12 -0.92
N GLN A 3 -12.58 -0.33 -0.76
CA GLN A 3 -12.55 0.80 0.17
C GLN A 3 -11.66 1.91 -0.40
N GLN A 4 -12.00 3.16 -0.13
CA GLN A 4 -11.09 4.27 -0.37
C GLN A 4 -9.87 4.17 0.57
N VAL A 5 -8.69 4.32 -0.02
CA VAL A 5 -7.41 4.32 0.69
C VAL A 5 -6.60 5.56 0.33
N ILE A 6 -5.73 5.94 1.27
CA ILE A 6 -4.77 7.02 1.11
C ILE A 6 -3.39 6.39 1.15
N ILE A 7 -2.62 6.56 0.08
CA ILE A 7 -1.25 6.09 -0.03
C ILE A 7 -0.33 7.29 0.11
N THR A 8 0.66 7.18 0.99
CA THR A 8 1.64 8.24 1.26
C THR A 8 3.04 7.70 1.16
N LYS A 9 3.92 8.39 0.42
CA LYS A 9 5.35 8.12 0.38
C LYS A 9 6.02 8.77 1.59
N THR A 10 6.85 7.99 2.28
CA THR A 10 7.64 8.45 3.42
C THR A 10 8.93 9.11 2.95
N ILE A 11 9.60 9.85 3.84
CA ILE A 11 10.89 10.49 3.53
C ILE A 11 11.99 9.48 3.14
N VAL A 12 11.87 8.23 3.59
CA VAL A 12 12.79 7.13 3.25
C VAL A 12 12.32 6.31 2.03
N GLY A 13 11.30 6.81 1.30
CA GLY A 13 10.81 6.22 0.05
C GLY A 13 9.78 5.10 0.20
N TRP A 14 9.51 4.60 1.41
CA TRP A 14 8.50 3.57 1.66
C TRP A 14 7.08 4.11 1.51
N TYR A 15 6.11 3.21 1.32
CA TYR A 15 4.72 3.58 1.11
C TYR A 15 3.84 3.11 2.28
N ASN A 16 3.04 4.02 2.81
CA ASN A 16 2.00 3.74 3.80
C ASN A 16 0.63 3.78 3.11
N ILE A 17 -0.09 2.66 3.17
CA ILE A 17 -1.49 2.55 2.76
C ILE A 17 -2.36 2.69 4.00
N LYS A 18 -3.25 3.67 4.01
CA LYS A 18 -4.12 4.02 5.13
C LYS A 18 -5.58 4.01 4.72
N ASP A 19 -6.48 3.80 5.67
CA ASP A 19 -7.90 4.08 5.46
C ASP A 19 -8.18 5.60 5.50
N THR A 20 -9.43 5.99 5.25
CA THR A 20 -9.87 7.40 5.31
C THR A 20 -9.87 7.99 6.72
N LYS A 21 -9.71 7.15 7.76
CA LYS A 21 -9.53 7.56 9.16
C LYS A 21 -8.05 7.64 9.55
N HIS A 22 -7.15 7.53 8.58
CA HIS A 22 -5.69 7.52 8.76
C HIS A 22 -5.11 6.32 9.54
N ASN A 23 -5.88 5.25 9.75
CA ASN A 23 -5.34 4.02 10.32
C ASN A 23 -4.42 3.34 9.31
N LEU A 24 -3.24 2.90 9.77
CA LEU A 24 -2.30 2.19 8.92
C LEU A 24 -2.82 0.80 8.58
N LEU A 25 -3.07 0.55 7.30
CA LEU A 25 -3.46 -0.77 6.79
C LEU A 25 -2.22 -1.58 6.42
N LEU A 26 -1.24 -0.95 5.76
CA LEU A 26 -0.03 -1.61 5.29
C LEU A 26 1.12 -0.61 5.14
N ASN A 27 2.32 -1.02 5.53
CA ASN A 27 3.57 -0.35 5.20
C ASN A 27 4.38 -1.27 4.29
N VAL A 28 4.82 -0.77 3.14
CA VAL A 28 5.53 -1.55 2.12
C VAL A 28 6.79 -0.84 1.65
N SER A 29 7.80 -1.64 1.28
CA SER A 29 9.01 -1.13 0.64
C SER A 29 8.71 -0.70 -0.81
N PRO A 30 9.55 0.15 -1.42
CA PRO A 30 9.38 0.59 -2.80
C PRO A 30 9.27 -0.56 -3.80
N GLN A 31 10.14 -1.57 -3.68
CA GLN A 31 10.18 -2.73 -4.57
C GLN A 31 8.88 -3.53 -4.55
N VAL A 32 8.32 -3.74 -3.35
CA VAL A 32 7.03 -4.43 -3.20
C VAL A 32 5.90 -3.53 -3.70
N PHE A 33 5.98 -2.22 -3.47
CA PHE A 33 4.97 -1.30 -3.98
C PHE A 33 4.87 -1.32 -5.50
N GLU A 34 6.00 -1.22 -6.19
CA GLU A 34 6.10 -1.26 -7.66
C GLU A 34 5.53 -2.55 -8.25
N GLN A 35 5.76 -3.69 -7.59
CA GLN A 35 5.24 -4.98 -8.02
C GLN A 35 3.72 -5.09 -7.86
N TYR A 36 3.16 -4.56 -6.77
CA TYR A 36 1.76 -4.78 -6.39
C TYR A 36 0.81 -3.63 -6.75
N PHE A 37 1.35 -2.45 -7.04
CA PHE A 37 0.61 -1.25 -7.40
C PHE A 37 1.20 -0.56 -8.64
N PRO A 38 1.41 -1.27 -9.76
CA PRO A 38 1.99 -0.70 -10.98
C PRO A 38 1.14 0.42 -11.60
N GLU A 39 -0.14 0.49 -11.24
CA GLU A 39 -1.05 1.55 -11.67
C GLU A 39 -0.77 2.92 -11.01
N ILE A 40 0.09 2.96 -9.97
CA ILE A 40 0.42 4.17 -9.24
C ILE A 40 1.82 4.64 -9.65
N ASN A 41 1.92 5.86 -10.17
CA ASN A 41 3.21 6.45 -10.51
C ASN A 41 4.09 6.62 -9.25
N ASN A 42 5.33 6.12 -9.27
CA ASN A 42 6.25 6.15 -8.13
C ASN A 42 6.69 7.55 -7.67
N ASP A 43 6.54 8.56 -8.52
CA ASP A 43 6.86 9.96 -8.22
C ASP A 43 5.78 10.64 -7.38
N VAL A 44 4.60 10.03 -7.23
CA VAL A 44 3.53 10.59 -6.39
C VAL A 44 3.91 10.50 -4.92
N GLN A 45 3.71 11.61 -4.22
CA GLN A 45 3.87 11.67 -2.76
C GLN A 45 2.60 11.20 -2.05
N ILE A 46 1.44 11.47 -2.66
CA ILE A 46 0.12 11.10 -2.14
C ILE A 46 -0.71 10.58 -3.32
N ALA A 47 -1.35 9.43 -3.13
CA ALA A 47 -2.37 8.91 -4.03
C ALA A 47 -3.63 8.56 -3.24
N VAL A 48 -4.80 8.82 -3.81
CA VAL A 48 -6.10 8.48 -3.22
C VAL A 48 -6.89 7.71 -4.26
N LEU A 49 -7.34 6.51 -3.91
CA LEU A 49 -8.03 5.60 -4.83
C LEU A 49 -8.91 4.61 -4.07
N GLU A 50 -9.86 4.01 -4.80
CA GLU A 50 -10.61 2.87 -4.32
C GLU A 50 -9.85 1.57 -4.62
N MET A 51 -9.70 0.71 -3.62
CA MET A 51 -8.90 -0.51 -3.70
C MET A 51 -9.61 -1.69 -3.02
N ASP A 52 -9.45 -2.90 -3.56
CA ASP A 52 -9.87 -4.12 -2.87
C ASP A 52 -8.86 -4.51 -1.78
N LEU A 53 -9.32 -4.60 -0.53
CA LEU A 53 -8.50 -4.95 0.63
C LEU A 53 -7.94 -6.38 0.58
N SER A 54 -8.44 -7.23 -0.33
CA SER A 54 -7.87 -8.56 -0.60
C SER A 54 -6.39 -8.48 -0.98
N ARG A 55 -5.99 -7.46 -1.77
CA ARG A 55 -4.59 -7.25 -2.18
C ARG A 55 -3.67 -6.95 -0.99
N ILE A 56 -4.13 -6.14 -0.03
CA ILE A 56 -3.39 -5.87 1.21
C ILE A 56 -3.20 -7.16 2.02
N THR A 57 -4.25 -7.98 2.09
CA THR A 57 -4.24 -9.24 2.83
C THR A 57 -3.26 -10.25 2.21
N GLU A 58 -3.21 -10.32 0.87
CA GLU A 58 -2.26 -11.17 0.14
C GLU A 58 -0.80 -10.83 0.48
N ILE A 59 -0.45 -9.53 0.44
CA ILE A 59 0.91 -9.05 0.76
C ILE A 59 1.28 -9.40 2.21
N LYS A 60 0.35 -9.20 3.15
CA LYS A 60 0.56 -9.55 4.57
C LYS A 60 0.80 -11.05 4.77
N ASN A 61 0.05 -11.89 4.05
CA ASN A 61 0.15 -13.34 4.18
C ASN A 61 1.46 -13.87 3.59
N LYS A 62 1.92 -13.37 2.43
CA LYS A 62 3.23 -13.73 1.87
C LYS A 62 4.37 -13.38 2.82
N LYS A 63 4.26 -12.26 3.55
CA LYS A 63 5.23 -11.87 4.59
C LYS A 63 5.30 -12.86 5.76
N LYS A 64 4.23 -13.61 6.05
CA LYS A 64 4.18 -14.61 7.14
C LYS A 64 4.77 -15.98 6.76
N VAL A 65 4.83 -16.32 5.47
CA VAL A 65 5.31 -17.64 5.01
C VAL A 65 6.84 -17.65 4.80
N GLY A 66 7.49 -16.48 4.82
CA GLY A 66 8.94 -16.34 4.72
C GLY A 66 9.70 -16.28 6.06
N SER A 67 9.18 -16.94 7.11
CA SER A 67 9.88 -17.10 8.41
C SER A 67 10.43 -18.50 8.57
#